data_AF-A0AAW0U9V7-F1
#
_entry.id   AF-A0AAW0U9V7-F1
#
_cell.length_a   1.000
_cell.length_b   1.000
_cell.length_c   1.000
_cell.angle_alpha   90.00
_cell.angle_beta   90.00
_cell.angle_gamma   90.00
#
_symmetry.space_group_name_H-M   'P 1'
#
loop_
_entity.id
_entity.type
_entity.pdbx_description
1 polymer ?
#
loop_
_entity_poly.entity_id
_entity_poly.type
_entity_poly.pdbx_seq_one_letter_code
_entity_poly.pdbx_strand_id
1 'polypeptide(L)'
;MRRWDEAHFGKMVSWYINRTFFMDVHPPGGKLLLTLFAYLGGYNGSHAFNNPSDSYEDYDGIMAVRVGCALLGAGMVPLGFHSIWCLTHSLTSATIAAALIIFDIGSITLSKFILLDPPLMFFILASFHGLCLLQQVKHRPFSWAWWGRLTYTGVALGCVVSVKFVGVFVVGVVGVYTCLDLWDALGNQRTPLVVVGQHFLARALCLILLPATIYLSIFAIHDALLHIAKSPHAADEAHFSPGFQMNLRGNALNNVSQPREVAYGSLVTLRSNNLAGVYLHSHNLTYPGRAETKRWQQVTGFRAKDHNNFFRILFPEEDPELRDGFYGGPPELVGHGDWVRLHHPATGALLSCSKNKSFVTTKHNLVYARPVNLTQTPAEDDQSELFGGQPATSSASVLQPPHPYTLPSPSLSPYCC
;
A
#
# COMPACT_ATOMS: atom_id res chain seq x y z
N MET A 1 -16.50 29.40 2.82
CA MET A 1 -16.46 28.16 2.00
C MET A 1 -15.56 27.16 2.72
N ARG A 2 -16.08 26.00 3.13
CA ARG A 2 -15.26 24.95 3.75
C ARG A 2 -14.38 24.33 2.65
N ARG A 3 -13.06 24.49 2.76
CA ARG A 3 -12.04 23.96 1.82
C ARG A 3 -11.92 22.44 2.01
N TRP A 4 -12.89 21.71 1.49
CA TRP A 4 -12.99 20.25 1.60
C TRP A 4 -11.82 19.57 0.85
N ASP A 5 -11.20 18.55 1.45
CA ASP A 5 -10.02 17.76 1.00
C ASP A 5 -8.70 18.49 0.71
N GLU A 6 -8.68 19.83 0.60
CA GLU A 6 -7.43 20.61 0.43
C GLU A 6 -6.47 20.41 1.62
N ALA A 7 -6.99 20.28 2.84
CA ALA A 7 -6.17 19.94 4.00
C ALA A 7 -5.51 18.56 3.87
N HIS A 8 -6.22 17.58 3.31
CA HIS A 8 -5.73 16.21 3.16
C HIS A 8 -4.58 16.14 2.14
N PHE A 9 -4.77 16.68 0.94
CA PHE A 9 -3.73 16.67 -0.09
C PHE A 9 -2.62 17.67 0.16
N GLY A 10 -2.91 18.84 0.75
CA GLY A 10 -1.90 19.80 1.20
C GLY A 10 -0.93 19.18 2.20
N LYS A 11 -1.45 18.42 3.17
CA LYS A 11 -0.63 17.69 4.15
C LYS A 11 0.32 16.69 3.48
N MET A 12 -0.15 15.98 2.46
CA MET A 12 0.69 15.05 1.69
C MET A 12 1.76 15.76 0.88
N VAL A 13 1.45 16.93 0.32
CA VAL A 13 2.45 17.77 -0.35
C VAL A 13 3.57 18.14 0.62
N SER A 14 3.24 18.59 1.84
CA SER A 14 4.23 18.87 2.89
C SER A 14 5.04 17.63 3.25
N TRP A 15 4.41 16.47 3.35
CA TRP A 15 5.09 15.21 3.66
C TRP A 15 6.08 14.78 2.57
N TYR A 16 5.78 14.98 1.29
CA TYR A 16 6.75 14.74 0.23
C TYR A 16 7.95 15.68 0.30
N ILE A 17 7.72 16.98 0.54
CA ILE A 17 8.80 17.96 0.67
C ILE A 17 9.70 17.61 1.86
N ASN A 18 9.09 17.22 2.99
CA ASN A 18 9.79 16.80 4.21
C ASN A 18 10.32 15.36 4.14
N ARG A 19 10.06 14.63 3.05
CA ARG A 19 10.45 13.23 2.84
C ARG A 19 9.90 12.25 3.88
N THR A 20 8.82 12.62 4.56
CA THR A 20 8.19 11.82 5.61
C THR A 20 7.20 10.83 5.04
N PHE A 21 7.36 9.56 5.38
CA PHE A 21 6.52 8.48 4.91
C PHE A 21 5.06 8.64 5.36
N PHE A 22 4.15 8.30 4.45
CA PHE A 22 2.72 8.23 4.72
C PHE A 22 2.06 7.20 3.81
N MET A 23 0.89 6.73 4.21
CA MET A 23 0.06 5.81 3.43
C MET A 23 -1.22 6.52 3.03
N ASP A 24 -1.68 6.29 1.80
CA ASP A 24 -2.97 6.77 1.33
C ASP A 24 -3.56 5.82 0.28
N VAL A 25 -4.87 5.88 0.12
CA VAL A 25 -5.65 5.03 -0.79
C VAL A 25 -5.41 5.32 -2.27
N HIS A 26 -4.99 6.54 -2.62
CA HIS A 26 -4.79 6.94 -4.02
C HIS A 26 -3.33 6.76 -4.46
N PRO A 27 -3.10 6.33 -5.72
CA PRO A 27 -1.78 6.33 -6.33
C PRO A 27 -1.03 7.67 -6.19
N PRO A 28 0.32 7.65 -6.19
CA PRO A 28 1.11 8.81 -5.78
C PRO A 28 1.26 9.89 -6.85
N GLY A 29 1.02 9.60 -8.13
CA GLY A 29 1.34 10.48 -9.26
C GLY A 29 0.66 11.84 -9.21
N GLY A 30 -0.62 11.90 -8.83
CA GLY A 30 -1.31 13.17 -8.68
C GLY A 30 -0.71 14.02 -7.55
N LYS A 31 -0.39 13.40 -6.42
CA LYS A 31 0.22 14.10 -5.28
C LYS A 31 1.64 14.55 -5.58
N LEU A 32 2.43 13.71 -6.27
CA LEU A 32 3.77 14.07 -6.74
C LEU A 32 3.74 15.24 -7.72
N LEU A 33 2.73 15.31 -8.59
CA LEU A 33 2.54 16.46 -9.48
C LEU A 33 2.18 17.73 -8.71
N LEU A 34 1.31 17.65 -7.69
CA LEU A 34 1.03 18.78 -6.80
C LEU A 34 2.29 19.21 -6.02
N THR A 35 3.07 18.24 -5.53
CA THR A 35 4.37 18.50 -4.88
C THR A 35 5.35 19.15 -5.85
N LEU A 36 5.37 18.78 -7.13
CA LEU A 36 6.21 19.42 -8.13
C LEU A 36 5.85 20.91 -8.27
N PHE A 37 4.56 21.25 -8.34
CA PHE A 37 4.14 22.66 -8.35
C PHE A 37 4.53 23.39 -7.07
N ALA A 38 4.41 22.74 -5.91
CA ALA A 38 4.82 23.32 -4.64
C ALA A 38 6.34 23.60 -4.60
N TYR A 39 7.13 22.62 -5.06
CA TYR A 39 8.59 22.71 -5.11
C TYR A 39 9.05 23.81 -6.07
N LEU A 40 8.45 23.91 -7.27
CA LEU A 40 8.73 24.98 -8.22
C LEU A 40 8.32 26.37 -7.69
N GLY A 41 7.28 26.42 -6.84
CA GLY A 41 6.87 27.62 -6.13
C GLY A 41 7.72 27.98 -4.91
N GLY A 42 8.75 27.19 -4.57
CA GLY A 42 9.61 27.43 -3.41
C GLY A 42 9.01 27.04 -2.06
N TYR A 43 7.98 26.18 -2.04
CA TYR A 43 7.38 25.72 -0.79
C TYR A 43 8.32 24.78 -0.02
N ASN A 44 8.50 25.05 1.27
CA ASN A 44 9.44 24.33 2.14
C ASN A 44 8.81 23.23 3.02
N GLY A 45 7.51 22.95 2.88
CA GLY A 45 6.84 21.88 3.64
C GLY A 45 6.49 22.22 5.09
N SER A 46 6.58 23.48 5.52
CA SER A 46 6.39 23.87 6.93
C SER A 46 4.93 24.03 7.38
N HIS A 47 3.97 24.13 6.45
CA HIS A 47 2.54 24.20 6.79
C HIS A 47 1.97 22.80 7.07
N ALA A 48 1.25 22.66 8.18
CA ALA A 48 0.79 21.36 8.69
C ALA A 48 -0.56 20.88 8.11
N PHE A 49 -1.37 21.78 7.53
CA PHE A 49 -2.71 21.51 7.00
C PHE A 49 -3.59 20.68 7.96
N ASN A 50 -3.70 21.10 9.23
CA ASN A 50 -4.45 20.33 10.23
C ASN A 50 -5.96 20.51 10.06
N ASN A 51 -6.40 21.75 9.86
CA ASN A 51 -7.82 22.06 9.68
C ASN A 51 -8.08 22.74 8.32
N PRO A 52 -9.23 22.48 7.69
CA PRO A 52 -9.67 23.19 6.47
C PRO A 52 -9.75 24.73 6.60
N SER A 53 -9.81 25.24 7.83
CA SER A 53 -9.88 26.68 8.14
C SER A 53 -8.51 27.34 8.23
N ASP A 54 -7.42 26.59 8.30
CA ASP A 54 -6.09 27.16 8.53
C ASP A 54 -5.71 28.09 7.37
N SER A 55 -5.21 29.28 7.69
CA SER A 55 -4.66 30.19 6.69
C SER A 55 -3.28 29.72 6.24
N TYR A 56 -2.96 29.96 4.98
CA TYR A 56 -1.62 29.77 4.41
C TYR A 56 -1.23 31.00 3.56
N GLU A 57 -1.78 32.17 3.90
CA GLU A 57 -1.46 33.44 3.22
C GLU A 57 0.03 33.79 3.34
N ASP A 58 0.70 33.38 4.42
CA ASP A 58 2.14 33.59 4.63
C ASP A 58 3.04 32.60 3.85
N TYR A 59 2.45 31.72 3.03
CA TYR A 59 3.15 30.63 2.35
C TYR A 59 2.98 30.76 0.83
N ASP A 60 3.76 31.66 0.21
CA ASP A 60 3.70 31.95 -1.22
C ASP A 60 3.79 30.69 -2.10
N GLY A 61 4.63 29.73 -1.71
CA GLY A 61 4.82 28.48 -2.45
C GLY A 61 3.60 27.56 -2.49
N ILE A 62 2.64 27.70 -1.56
CA ILE A 62 1.37 26.94 -1.59
C ILE A 62 0.48 27.47 -2.72
N MET A 63 0.53 28.77 -3.02
CA MET A 63 -0.27 29.36 -4.08
C MET A 63 0.10 28.81 -5.46
N ALA A 64 1.38 28.48 -5.68
CA ALA A 64 1.85 27.84 -6.91
C ALA A 64 1.13 26.50 -7.18
N VAL A 65 0.76 25.76 -6.15
CA VAL A 65 0.00 24.50 -6.28
C VAL A 65 -1.41 24.77 -6.82
N ARG A 66 -2.09 25.78 -6.30
CA ARG A 66 -3.42 26.20 -6.79
C ARG A 66 -3.35 26.69 -8.23
N VAL A 67 -2.31 27.46 -8.58
CA VAL A 67 -2.06 27.87 -9.96
C VAL A 67 -1.84 26.65 -10.85
N GLY A 68 -1.07 25.66 -10.40
CA GLY A 68 -0.88 24.39 -11.11
C GLY A 68 -2.19 23.63 -11.36
N CYS A 69 -3.04 23.50 -10.34
CA CYS A 69 -4.39 22.93 -10.48
C CYS A 69 -5.23 23.72 -11.49
N ALA A 70 -5.21 25.05 -11.41
CA ALA A 70 -5.97 25.91 -12.31
C ALA A 70 -5.47 25.81 -13.77
N LEU A 71 -4.16 25.67 -13.97
CA LEU A 71 -3.55 25.46 -15.29
C LEU A 71 -3.95 24.11 -15.89
N LEU A 72 -3.96 23.03 -15.10
CA LEU A 72 -4.43 21.72 -15.55
C LEU A 72 -5.93 21.76 -15.88
N GLY A 73 -6.72 22.45 -15.05
CA GLY A 73 -8.13 22.68 -15.30
C GLY A 73 -8.40 23.48 -16.57
N ALA A 74 -7.65 24.59 -16.77
CA ALA A 74 -7.72 25.40 -17.99
C ALA A 74 -7.28 24.60 -19.22
N GLY A 75 -6.29 23.71 -19.07
CA GLY A 75 -5.82 22.80 -20.11
C GLY A 75 -6.87 21.80 -20.60
N MET A 76 -7.94 21.56 -19.83
CA MET A 76 -9.06 20.72 -20.28
C MET A 76 -9.81 21.36 -21.46
N VAL A 77 -9.90 22.69 -21.50
CA VAL A 77 -10.63 23.42 -22.54
C VAL A 77 -10.06 23.17 -23.94
N PRO A 78 -8.77 23.41 -24.23
CA PRO A 78 -8.20 23.14 -25.56
C PRO A 78 -8.21 21.66 -25.91
N LEU A 79 -8.04 20.76 -24.92
CA LEU A 79 -8.14 19.31 -25.16
C LEU A 79 -9.56 18.90 -25.57
N GLY A 80 -10.58 19.43 -24.90
CA GLY A 80 -11.98 19.18 -25.24
C GLY A 80 -12.35 19.71 -26.61
N PHE A 81 -11.96 20.96 -26.91
CA PHE A 81 -12.12 21.58 -28.24
C PHE A 81 -11.52 20.69 -29.33
N HIS A 82 -10.24 20.32 -29.18
CA HIS A 82 -9.53 19.59 -30.21
C HIS A 82 -10.01 18.15 -30.36
N SER A 83 -10.46 17.51 -29.26
CA SER A 83 -11.07 16.18 -29.31
C SER A 83 -12.34 16.19 -30.17
N ILE A 84 -13.25 17.14 -29.94
CA ILE A 84 -14.49 17.25 -30.72
C ILE A 84 -14.22 17.68 -32.16
N TRP A 85 -13.22 18.54 -32.39
CA TRP A 85 -12.75 18.87 -33.73
C TRP A 85 -12.27 17.61 -34.47
N CYS A 86 -11.49 16.75 -33.81
CA CYS A 86 -11.02 15.48 -34.39
C CYS A 86 -12.16 14.50 -34.69
N LEU A 87 -13.31 14.60 -34.02
CA LEU A 87 -14.44 13.71 -34.26
C LEU A 87 -15.41 14.25 -35.32
N THR A 88 -15.61 15.56 -35.37
CA THR A 88 -16.71 16.18 -36.14
C THR A 88 -16.23 17.03 -37.32
N HIS A 89 -14.97 17.48 -37.31
CA HIS A 89 -14.43 18.49 -38.25
C HIS A 89 -15.27 19.78 -38.33
N SER A 90 -16.09 20.04 -37.31
CA SER A 90 -16.99 21.20 -37.26
C SER A 90 -16.49 22.18 -36.21
N LEU A 91 -16.22 23.42 -36.66
CA LEU A 91 -15.77 24.50 -35.78
C LEU A 91 -16.84 24.81 -34.74
N THR A 92 -18.10 24.84 -35.15
CA THR A 92 -19.25 25.13 -34.27
C THR A 92 -19.36 24.10 -33.15
N SER A 93 -19.30 22.80 -33.48
CA SER A 93 -19.38 21.73 -32.48
C SER A 93 -18.20 21.77 -31.50
N ALA A 94 -16.98 21.98 -32.01
CA ALA A 94 -15.80 22.09 -31.17
C ALA A 94 -15.85 23.31 -30.23
N THR A 95 -16.35 24.44 -30.73
CA THR A 95 -16.49 25.69 -29.95
C THR A 95 -17.54 25.55 -28.86
N ILE A 96 -18.68 24.92 -29.17
CA ILE A 96 -19.72 24.63 -28.16
C ILE A 96 -19.17 23.72 -27.06
N ALA A 97 -18.44 22.66 -27.42
CA ALA A 97 -17.84 21.77 -26.43
C ALA A 97 -16.84 22.48 -25.50
N ALA A 98 -15.99 23.35 -26.07
CA ALA A 98 -15.07 24.16 -25.29
C ALA A 98 -15.82 25.13 -24.35
N ALA A 99 -16.87 25.79 -24.85
CA ALA A 99 -17.69 26.71 -24.07
C ALA A 99 -18.37 25.98 -22.90
N LEU A 100 -18.91 24.76 -23.12
CA LEU A 100 -19.51 23.96 -22.05
C LEU A 100 -18.51 23.63 -20.94
N ILE A 101 -17.25 23.33 -21.27
CA ILE A 101 -16.20 23.07 -20.27
C ILE A 101 -15.80 24.37 -19.56
N ILE A 102 -15.63 25.48 -20.30
CA ILE A 102 -15.25 26.79 -19.72
C ILE A 102 -16.30 27.27 -18.71
N PHE A 103 -17.59 27.13 -19.03
CA PHE A 103 -18.70 27.63 -18.21
C PHE A 103 -19.22 26.60 -17.20
N ASP A 104 -18.63 25.41 -17.11
CA ASP A 104 -18.99 24.43 -16.09
C ASP A 104 -18.48 24.86 -14.71
N ILE A 105 -19.42 25.26 -13.85
CA ILE A 105 -19.15 25.71 -12.49
C ILE A 105 -18.47 24.61 -11.66
N GLY A 106 -18.77 23.33 -11.93
CA GLY A 106 -18.15 22.20 -11.25
C GLY A 106 -16.64 22.15 -11.51
N SER A 107 -16.25 22.11 -12.78
CA SER A 107 -14.85 22.11 -13.23
C SER A 107 -14.08 23.33 -12.73
N ILE A 108 -14.68 24.53 -12.79
CA ILE A 108 -14.07 25.77 -12.28
C ILE A 108 -13.84 25.68 -10.77
N THR A 109 -14.82 25.20 -10.02
CA THR A 109 -14.73 25.09 -8.56
C THR A 109 -13.65 24.10 -8.15
N LEU A 110 -13.61 22.91 -8.74
CA LEU A 110 -12.60 21.88 -8.42
C LEU A 110 -11.18 22.32 -8.80
N SER A 111 -11.01 23.02 -9.93
CA SER A 111 -9.69 23.45 -10.42
C SER A 111 -9.04 24.56 -9.60
N LYS A 112 -9.80 25.23 -8.70
CA LYS A 112 -9.29 26.31 -7.84
C LYS A 112 -8.58 25.82 -6.58
N PHE A 113 -8.84 24.59 -6.15
CA PHE A 113 -8.35 24.05 -4.89
C PHE A 113 -7.22 23.04 -5.10
N ILE A 114 -6.44 22.79 -4.05
CA ILE A 114 -5.39 21.75 -4.06
C ILE A 114 -6.07 20.38 -3.92
N LEU A 115 -6.54 19.86 -5.05
CA LEU A 115 -7.24 18.59 -5.16
C LEU A 115 -6.55 17.68 -6.18
N LEU A 116 -6.84 16.39 -6.12
CA LEU A 116 -6.40 15.44 -7.16
C LEU A 116 -7.32 15.42 -8.38
N ASP A 117 -8.50 16.03 -8.28
CA ASP A 117 -9.48 16.06 -9.36
C ASP A 117 -9.00 16.84 -10.60
N PRO A 118 -8.34 18.01 -10.50
CA PRO A 118 -7.82 18.72 -11.67
C PRO A 118 -6.80 17.91 -12.51
N PRO A 119 -5.73 17.31 -11.93
CA PRO A 119 -4.86 16.43 -12.71
C PRO A 119 -5.57 15.19 -13.22
N LEU A 120 -6.50 14.62 -12.44
CA LEU A 120 -7.28 13.45 -12.88
C LEU A 120 -8.11 13.76 -14.13
N MET A 121 -8.92 14.82 -14.09
CA MET A 121 -9.78 15.22 -15.20
C MET A 121 -8.94 15.60 -16.43
N PHE A 122 -7.83 16.31 -16.23
CA PHE A 122 -6.88 16.62 -17.31
C PHE A 122 -6.36 15.36 -17.99
N PHE A 123 -5.86 14.37 -17.24
CA PHE A 123 -5.33 13.14 -17.85
C PHE A 123 -6.42 12.21 -18.41
N ILE A 124 -7.65 12.22 -17.86
CA ILE A 124 -8.80 11.55 -18.48
C ILE A 124 -9.05 12.15 -19.86
N LEU A 125 -9.15 13.47 -19.95
CA LEU A 125 -9.43 14.15 -21.22
C LEU A 125 -8.26 14.04 -22.20
N ALA A 126 -7.01 14.07 -21.72
CA ALA A 126 -5.82 13.81 -22.53
C ALA A 126 -5.81 12.37 -23.09
N SER A 127 -6.24 11.39 -22.31
CA SER A 127 -6.35 9.99 -22.76
C SER A 127 -7.42 9.85 -23.85
N PHE A 128 -8.59 10.47 -23.65
CA PHE A 128 -9.65 10.49 -24.65
C PHE A 128 -9.26 11.28 -25.91
N HIS A 129 -8.55 12.39 -25.74
CA HIS A 129 -7.98 13.16 -26.84
C HIS A 129 -6.99 12.33 -27.65
N GLY A 130 -6.13 11.54 -26.99
CA GLY A 130 -5.22 10.60 -27.64
C GLY A 130 -5.94 9.56 -28.49
N LEU A 131 -7.09 9.06 -28.01
CA LEU A 131 -7.97 8.18 -28.78
C LEU A 131 -8.51 8.86 -30.05
N CYS A 132 -9.00 10.10 -29.93
CA CYS A 132 -9.49 10.88 -31.07
C CYS A 132 -8.37 11.15 -32.09
N LEU A 133 -7.15 11.44 -31.62
CA LEU A 133 -5.99 11.60 -32.49
C LEU A 133 -5.62 10.30 -33.21
N LEU A 134 -5.72 9.16 -32.55
CA LEU A 134 -5.45 7.85 -33.16
C LEU A 134 -6.42 7.54 -34.31
N GLN A 135 -7.69 7.90 -34.15
CA GLN A 135 -8.70 7.75 -35.21
C GLN A 135 -8.31 8.50 -36.49
N GLN A 136 -7.81 9.73 -36.34
CA GLN A 136 -7.39 10.58 -37.46
C GLN A 136 -6.20 10.00 -38.28
N VAL A 137 -5.42 9.07 -37.72
CA VAL A 137 -4.31 8.38 -38.42
C VAL A 137 -4.57 6.90 -38.66
N LYS A 138 -5.81 6.43 -38.48
CA LYS A 138 -6.17 5.01 -38.68
C LYS A 138 -5.79 4.49 -40.07
N HIS A 139 -5.86 5.35 -41.10
CA HIS A 139 -5.50 5.00 -42.48
C HIS A 139 -3.99 4.95 -42.77
N ARG A 140 -3.12 5.37 -41.85
CA ARG A 140 -1.66 5.35 -42.00
C ARG A 140 -1.00 4.59 -40.83
N PRO A 141 -1.30 3.29 -40.68
CA PRO A 141 -0.76 2.47 -39.61
C PRO A 141 0.77 2.41 -39.68
N PHE A 142 1.42 2.29 -38.51
CA PHE A 142 2.89 2.21 -38.37
C PHE A 142 3.69 3.42 -38.86
N SER A 143 3.03 4.51 -39.28
CA SER A 143 3.72 5.78 -39.54
C SER A 143 4.27 6.39 -38.25
N TRP A 144 5.27 7.27 -38.36
CA TRP A 144 5.79 8.03 -37.21
C TRP A 144 4.69 8.82 -36.49
N ALA A 145 3.74 9.38 -37.23
CA ALA A 145 2.58 10.06 -36.66
C ALA A 145 1.66 9.11 -35.87
N TRP A 146 1.47 7.88 -36.35
CA TRP A 146 0.69 6.86 -35.67
C TRP A 146 1.36 6.41 -34.37
N TRP A 147 2.66 6.11 -34.40
CA TRP A 147 3.44 5.77 -33.21
C TRP A 147 3.45 6.91 -32.18
N GLY A 148 3.63 8.16 -32.62
CA GLY A 148 3.60 9.32 -31.74
C GLY A 148 2.27 9.47 -31.01
N ARG A 149 1.15 9.32 -31.73
CA ARG A 149 -0.20 9.40 -31.14
C ARG A 149 -0.53 8.19 -30.26
N LEU A 150 -0.08 6.99 -30.62
CA LEU A 150 -0.26 5.79 -29.81
C LEU A 150 0.52 5.89 -28.49
N THR A 151 1.76 6.35 -28.56
CA THR A 151 2.62 6.57 -27.39
C THR A 151 2.03 7.67 -26.51
N TYR A 152 1.55 8.77 -27.10
CA TYR A 152 0.86 9.84 -26.35
C TYR A 152 -0.35 9.30 -25.57
N THR A 153 -1.20 8.48 -26.20
CA THR A 153 -2.33 7.82 -25.52
C THR A 153 -1.84 6.94 -24.37
N GLY A 154 -0.80 6.13 -24.60
CA GLY A 154 -0.17 5.31 -23.56
C GLY A 154 0.35 6.10 -22.36
N VAL A 155 1.05 7.21 -22.63
CA VAL A 155 1.56 8.10 -21.58
C VAL A 155 0.40 8.70 -20.78
N ALA A 156 -0.64 9.21 -21.45
CA ALA A 156 -1.81 9.77 -20.80
C ALA A 156 -2.54 8.73 -19.91
N LEU A 157 -2.67 7.49 -20.39
CA LEU A 157 -3.24 6.37 -19.62
C LEU A 157 -2.39 5.98 -18.41
N GLY A 158 -1.06 5.99 -18.54
CA GLY A 158 -0.16 5.77 -17.41
C GLY A 158 -0.31 6.86 -16.35
N CYS A 159 -0.35 8.12 -16.78
CA CYS A 159 -0.54 9.26 -15.88
C CYS A 159 -1.90 9.23 -15.16
N VAL A 160 -3.01 8.95 -15.86
CA VAL A 160 -4.34 8.97 -15.24
C VAL A 160 -4.51 7.90 -14.17
N VAL A 161 -4.04 6.67 -14.42
CA VAL A 161 -4.07 5.57 -13.43
C VAL A 161 -3.18 5.89 -12.24
N SER A 162 -2.08 6.61 -12.48
CA SER A 162 -1.16 7.06 -11.43
C SER A 162 -1.69 8.22 -10.60
N VAL A 163 -2.78 8.89 -11.00
CA VAL A 163 -3.46 9.90 -10.16
C VAL A 163 -4.51 9.24 -9.27
N LYS A 164 -5.45 8.48 -9.84
CA LYS A 164 -6.55 7.84 -9.12
C LYS A 164 -7.04 6.63 -9.89
N PHE A 165 -7.40 5.55 -9.19
CA PHE A 165 -7.89 4.33 -9.84
C PHE A 165 -9.23 4.48 -10.59
N VAL A 166 -9.96 5.57 -10.38
CA VAL A 166 -11.08 5.96 -11.26
C VAL A 166 -10.62 6.09 -12.73
N GLY A 167 -9.35 6.41 -12.97
CA GLY A 167 -8.74 6.41 -14.31
C GLY A 167 -8.77 5.07 -15.04
N VAL A 168 -8.98 3.95 -14.34
CA VAL A 168 -9.15 2.63 -14.99
C VAL A 168 -10.37 2.61 -15.90
N PHE A 169 -11.40 3.44 -15.67
CA PHE A 169 -12.55 3.51 -16.56
C PHE A 169 -12.19 4.05 -17.95
N VAL A 170 -11.31 5.07 -18.05
CA VAL A 170 -10.87 5.55 -19.38
C VAL A 170 -9.92 4.56 -20.05
N VAL A 171 -9.12 3.81 -19.27
CA VAL A 171 -8.36 2.66 -19.79
C VAL A 171 -9.32 1.63 -20.40
N GLY A 172 -10.45 1.36 -19.73
CA GLY A 172 -11.51 0.48 -20.24
C GLY A 172 -12.11 0.98 -21.56
N VAL A 173 -12.42 2.28 -21.67
CA VAL A 173 -12.94 2.87 -22.91
C VAL A 173 -11.94 2.72 -24.07
N VAL A 174 -10.67 3.09 -23.85
CA VAL A 174 -9.61 2.92 -24.85
C VAL A 174 -9.39 1.45 -25.17
N GLY A 175 -9.44 0.57 -24.18
CA GLY A 175 -9.29 -0.87 -24.31
C GLY A 175 -10.39 -1.49 -25.18
N VAL A 176 -11.66 -1.18 -24.90
CA VAL A 176 -12.80 -1.64 -25.71
C VAL A 176 -12.67 -1.16 -27.16
N TYR A 177 -12.36 0.12 -27.37
CA TYR A 177 -12.12 0.65 -28.72
C TYR A 177 -10.97 -0.10 -29.42
N THR A 178 -9.89 -0.35 -28.71
CA THR A 178 -8.71 -1.05 -29.22
C THR A 178 -9.04 -2.50 -29.62
N CYS A 179 -9.85 -3.19 -28.81
CA CYS A 179 -10.33 -4.53 -29.12
C CYS A 179 -11.23 -4.55 -30.36
N LEU A 180 -12.15 -3.60 -30.50
CA LEU A 180 -12.99 -3.46 -31.70
C LEU A 180 -12.14 -3.18 -32.95
N ASP A 181 -11.15 -2.30 -32.84
CA ASP A 181 -10.27 -1.97 -33.96
C ASP A 181 -9.38 -3.16 -34.38
N LEU A 182 -8.93 -3.97 -33.42
CA LEU A 182 -8.23 -5.23 -33.70
C LEU A 182 -9.15 -6.29 -34.30
N TRP A 183 -10.40 -6.35 -33.85
CA TRP A 183 -11.42 -7.26 -34.40
C TRP A 183 -11.71 -6.92 -35.87
N ASP A 184 -11.89 -5.64 -36.20
CA ASP A 184 -12.07 -5.18 -37.57
C ASP A 184 -10.85 -5.49 -38.45
N ALA A 185 -9.63 -5.32 -37.91
CA ALA A 185 -8.40 -5.65 -38.62
C ALA A 185 -8.26 -7.16 -38.89
N LEU A 186 -8.70 -7.99 -37.95
CA LEU A 186 -8.71 -9.45 -38.11
C LEU A 186 -9.77 -9.92 -39.12
N GLY A 187 -10.94 -9.28 -39.15
CA GLY A 187 -12.02 -9.59 -40.08
C GLY A 187 -11.74 -9.17 -41.53
N ASN A 188 -10.78 -8.27 -41.75
CA ASN A 188 -10.44 -7.80 -43.08
C ASN A 188 -9.53 -8.81 -43.82
N GLN A 189 -10.11 -9.51 -44.81
CA GLN A 189 -9.43 -10.53 -45.61
C GLN A 189 -8.25 -10.01 -46.45
N ARG A 190 -8.12 -8.68 -46.62
CA ARG A 190 -7.01 -8.07 -47.37
C ARG A 190 -5.75 -7.87 -46.51
N THR A 191 -5.87 -7.96 -45.19
CA THR A 191 -4.75 -7.74 -44.26
C THR A 191 -4.07 -9.06 -43.91
N PRO A 192 -2.76 -9.22 -44.17
CA PRO A 192 -2.05 -10.43 -43.78
C PRO A 192 -2.00 -10.56 -42.26
N LEU A 193 -2.08 -11.79 -41.75
CA LEU A 193 -2.13 -12.07 -40.31
C LEU A 193 -0.90 -11.53 -39.56
N VAL A 194 0.26 -11.47 -40.22
CA VAL A 194 1.50 -10.88 -39.68
C VAL A 194 1.28 -9.41 -39.30
N VAL A 195 0.58 -8.63 -40.14
CA VAL A 195 0.30 -7.21 -39.88
C VAL A 195 -0.70 -7.06 -38.73
N VAL A 196 -1.66 -7.97 -38.59
CA VAL A 196 -2.56 -8.02 -37.42
C VAL A 196 -1.76 -8.31 -36.14
N GLY A 197 -0.80 -9.24 -36.20
CA GLY A 197 0.13 -9.52 -35.09
C GLY A 197 0.99 -8.30 -34.70
N GLN A 198 1.51 -7.57 -35.68
CA GLN A 198 2.22 -6.31 -35.45
C GLN A 198 1.33 -5.25 -34.80
N HIS A 199 0.07 -5.13 -35.24
CA HIS A 199 -0.91 -4.23 -34.67
C HIS A 199 -1.25 -4.56 -33.21
N PHE A 200 -1.36 -5.84 -32.89
CA PHE A 200 -1.55 -6.32 -31.53
C PHE A 200 -0.34 -5.98 -30.66
N LEU A 201 0.88 -6.32 -31.11
CA LEU A 201 2.10 -6.08 -30.36
C LEU A 201 2.35 -4.58 -30.10
N ALA A 202 2.14 -3.73 -31.11
CA ALA A 202 2.29 -2.28 -30.95
C ALA A 202 1.31 -1.71 -29.90
N ARG A 203 0.05 -2.15 -29.91
CA ARG A 203 -0.96 -1.75 -28.92
C ARG A 203 -0.65 -2.30 -27.53
N ALA A 204 -0.23 -3.56 -27.42
CA ALA A 204 0.19 -4.13 -26.14
C ALA A 204 1.39 -3.36 -25.54
N LEU A 205 2.37 -3.00 -26.38
CA LEU A 205 3.54 -2.23 -25.93
C LEU A 205 3.15 -0.82 -25.49
N CYS A 206 2.40 -0.07 -26.29
CA CYS A 206 2.09 1.33 -25.98
C CYS A 206 0.89 1.53 -25.04
N LEU A 207 -0.11 0.64 -25.03
CA LEU A 207 -1.35 0.82 -24.26
C LEU A 207 -1.43 -0.09 -23.03
N ILE A 208 -0.47 -1.00 -22.81
CA ILE A 208 -0.38 -1.83 -21.60
C ILE A 208 0.98 -1.66 -20.94
N LEU A 209 2.06 -2.07 -21.62
CA LEU A 209 3.40 -2.08 -21.03
C LEU A 209 3.86 -0.68 -20.66
N LEU A 210 3.73 0.30 -21.57
CA LEU A 210 4.11 1.69 -21.32
C LEU A 210 3.34 2.31 -20.14
N PRO A 211 1.99 2.30 -20.08
CA PRO A 211 1.25 2.76 -18.90
C PRO A 211 1.68 2.08 -17.60
N ALA A 212 1.90 0.75 -17.63
CA ALA A 212 2.36 0.01 -16.46
C ALA A 212 3.77 0.45 -16.02
N THR A 213 4.70 0.67 -16.95
CA THR A 213 6.04 1.18 -16.63
C THR A 213 5.99 2.58 -16.03
N ILE A 214 5.13 3.46 -16.54
CA ILE A 214 4.92 4.81 -15.96
C ILE A 214 4.39 4.69 -14.53
N TYR A 215 3.36 3.88 -14.31
CA TYR A 215 2.79 3.64 -12.98
C TYR A 215 3.85 3.13 -11.99
N LEU A 216 4.60 2.09 -12.37
CA LEU A 216 5.67 1.54 -11.53
C LEU A 216 6.79 2.55 -11.29
N SER A 217 7.17 3.35 -12.29
CA SER A 217 8.20 4.38 -12.13
C SER A 217 7.79 5.48 -11.14
N ILE A 218 6.52 5.87 -11.13
CA ILE A 218 5.98 6.88 -10.20
C ILE A 218 5.97 6.32 -8.77
N PHE A 219 5.63 5.04 -8.58
CA PHE A 219 5.78 4.38 -7.28
C PHE A 219 7.24 4.26 -6.84
N ALA A 220 8.16 3.94 -7.75
CA ALA A 220 9.58 3.93 -7.44
C ALA A 220 10.09 5.31 -7.00
N ILE A 221 9.61 6.40 -7.62
CA ILE A 221 9.90 7.78 -7.19
C ILE A 221 9.28 8.07 -5.83
N HIS A 222 8.03 7.66 -5.59
CA HIS A 222 7.36 7.81 -4.30
C HIS A 222 8.16 7.17 -3.15
N ASP A 223 8.55 5.90 -3.32
CA ASP A 223 9.32 5.15 -2.31
C ASP A 223 10.73 5.72 -2.12
N ALA A 224 11.38 6.17 -3.20
CA ALA A 224 12.71 6.78 -3.11
C ALA A 224 12.69 8.15 -2.40
N LEU A 225 11.60 8.91 -2.52
CA LEU A 225 11.46 10.20 -1.83
C LEU A 225 11.14 10.01 -0.34
N LEU A 226 10.23 9.11 -0.01
CA LEU A 226 9.67 8.95 1.34
C LEU A 226 10.46 7.96 2.21
N HIS A 227 11.61 8.41 2.71
CA HIS A 227 12.53 7.55 3.48
C HIS A 227 12.68 7.93 4.96
N ILE A 228 11.92 8.92 5.45
CA ILE A 228 11.93 9.36 6.84
C ILE A 228 10.65 8.90 7.54
N ALA A 229 10.79 8.30 8.72
CA ALA A 229 9.66 7.93 9.55
C ALA A 229 8.96 9.17 10.14
N LYS A 230 7.62 9.14 10.20
CA LYS A 230 6.82 10.25 10.75
C LYS A 230 6.96 10.35 12.27
N SER A 231 7.10 9.21 12.93
CA SER A 231 7.38 9.10 14.36
C SER A 231 7.99 7.72 14.64
N PRO A 232 8.86 7.59 15.67
CA PRO A 232 9.50 6.31 16.01
C PRO A 232 8.52 5.13 16.17
N HIS A 233 7.29 5.43 16.61
CA HIS A 233 6.24 4.45 16.91
C HIS A 233 4.97 4.63 16.04
N ALA A 234 5.05 5.35 14.93
CA ALA A 234 3.89 5.76 14.13
C ALA A 234 3.03 4.57 13.65
N ALA A 235 1.71 4.72 13.76
CA ALA A 235 0.72 3.71 13.37
C ALA A 235 0.65 3.47 11.85
N ASP A 236 0.95 4.48 11.03
CA ASP A 236 0.86 4.37 9.57
C ASP A 236 1.88 3.35 9.03
N GLU A 237 3.12 3.40 9.55
CA GLU A 237 4.23 2.50 9.20
C GLU A 237 4.02 1.07 9.72
N ALA A 238 3.24 0.91 10.80
CA ALA A 238 2.97 -0.39 11.41
C ALA A 238 2.22 -1.35 10.47
N HIS A 239 1.52 -0.84 9.45
CA HIS A 239 0.85 -1.65 8.43
C HIS A 239 1.84 -2.37 7.51
N PHE A 240 3.07 -1.87 7.40
CA PHE A 240 4.11 -2.42 6.53
C PHE A 240 4.96 -3.47 7.25
N SER A 241 5.68 -4.28 6.48
CA SER A 241 6.56 -5.32 7.02
C SER A 241 7.68 -4.71 7.90
N PRO A 242 8.25 -5.47 8.86
CA PRO A 242 9.35 -4.94 9.66
C PRO A 242 10.55 -4.57 8.80
N GLY A 243 10.84 -5.36 7.76
CA GLY A 243 11.92 -5.06 6.81
C GLY A 243 11.76 -3.71 6.10
N PHE A 244 10.53 -3.33 5.74
CA PHE A 244 10.26 -1.99 5.22
C PHE A 244 10.50 -0.91 6.29
N GLN A 245 9.98 -1.10 7.50
CA GLN A 245 10.15 -0.16 8.61
C GLN A 245 11.63 0.06 8.99
N MET A 246 12.47 -0.97 8.87
CA MET A 246 13.92 -0.89 9.12
C MET A 246 14.63 0.05 8.14
N ASN A 247 14.10 0.24 6.93
CA ASN A 247 14.69 1.13 5.93
C ASN A 247 14.31 2.61 6.13
N LEU A 248 13.33 2.91 6.98
CA LEU A 248 12.88 4.27 7.25
C LEU A 248 13.72 4.93 8.35
N ARG A 249 14.39 6.03 8.03
CA ARG A 249 15.21 6.79 8.98
C ARG A 249 14.36 7.34 10.12
N GLY A 250 14.77 7.11 11.36
CA GLY A 250 14.03 7.55 12.56
C GLY A 250 12.93 6.59 13.04
N ASN A 251 12.71 5.46 12.36
CA ASN A 251 11.85 4.39 12.89
C ASN A 251 12.54 3.70 14.08
N ALA A 252 11.77 3.20 15.05
CA ALA A 252 12.31 2.43 16.18
C ALA A 252 13.05 1.15 15.79
N LEU A 253 12.88 0.63 14.56
CA LEU A 253 13.61 -0.55 14.03
C LEU A 253 14.79 -0.16 13.14
N ASN A 254 14.95 1.12 12.82
CA ASN A 254 16.02 1.58 11.94
C ASN A 254 17.38 1.41 12.63
N ASN A 255 18.27 0.67 11.99
CA ASN A 255 19.62 0.40 12.49
C ASN A 255 19.67 -0.29 13.87
N VAL A 256 18.62 -1.02 14.25
CA VAL A 256 18.61 -1.82 15.49
C VAL A 256 19.29 -3.16 15.24
N SER A 257 20.26 -3.50 16.09
CA SER A 257 20.81 -4.85 16.16
C SER A 257 19.86 -5.75 16.93
N GLN A 258 19.28 -6.74 16.25
CA GLN A 258 18.48 -7.79 16.88
C GLN A 258 19.23 -9.13 16.80
N PRO A 259 19.19 -9.95 17.86
CA PRO A 259 19.71 -11.31 17.80
C PRO A 259 19.04 -12.08 16.67
N ARG A 260 19.83 -12.81 15.87
CA ARG A 260 19.31 -13.66 14.80
C ARG A 260 18.56 -14.86 15.34
N GLU A 261 19.01 -15.36 16.49
CA GLU A 261 18.52 -16.58 17.13
C GLU A 261 17.79 -16.22 18.42
N VAL A 262 16.72 -16.95 18.70
CA VAL A 262 15.93 -16.79 19.92
C VAL A 262 16.32 -17.91 20.87
N ALA A 263 16.65 -17.56 22.11
CA ALA A 263 16.96 -18.51 23.18
C ALA A 263 15.83 -18.58 24.21
N TYR A 264 15.76 -19.66 24.98
CA TYR A 264 14.94 -19.69 26.18
C TYR A 264 15.37 -18.56 27.14
N GLY A 265 14.38 -17.91 27.77
CA GLY A 265 14.58 -16.69 28.56
C GLY A 265 14.58 -15.39 27.74
N SER A 266 14.67 -15.45 26.41
CA SER A 266 14.66 -14.27 25.55
C SER A 266 13.36 -13.49 25.67
N LEU A 267 13.47 -12.16 25.65
CA LEU A 267 12.33 -11.26 25.56
C LEU A 267 12.09 -10.90 24.10
N VAL A 268 10.95 -11.32 23.56
CA VAL A 268 10.60 -11.18 22.14
C VAL A 268 9.30 -10.41 21.96
N THR A 269 9.09 -9.90 20.75
CA THR A 269 7.77 -9.45 20.31
C THR A 269 7.33 -10.36 19.17
N LEU A 270 6.10 -10.87 19.24
CA LEU A 270 5.56 -11.78 18.24
C LEU A 270 4.63 -11.00 17.31
N ARG A 271 4.84 -11.09 16.01
CA ARG A 271 4.02 -10.43 14.99
C ARG A 271 3.40 -11.45 14.06
N SER A 272 2.12 -11.29 13.75
CA SER A 272 1.47 -12.08 12.72
C SER A 272 2.11 -11.82 11.34
N ASN A 273 2.36 -12.88 10.57
CA ASN A 273 2.88 -12.79 9.21
C ASN A 273 1.80 -12.39 8.16
N ASN A 274 0.54 -12.28 8.57
CA ASN A 274 -0.53 -11.90 7.67
C ASN A 274 -0.41 -10.42 7.23
N LEU A 275 -1.12 -10.06 6.17
CA LEU A 275 -1.20 -8.68 5.68
C LEU A 275 -1.63 -7.73 6.80
N ALA A 276 -0.91 -6.62 6.99
CA ALA A 276 -1.11 -5.70 8.11
C ALA A 276 -1.06 -6.39 9.49
N GLY A 277 -0.16 -7.37 9.63
CA GLY A 277 -0.02 -8.21 10.82
C GLY A 277 0.20 -7.40 12.10
N VAL A 278 -0.52 -7.82 13.13
CA VAL A 278 -0.52 -7.23 14.48
C VAL A 278 0.48 -7.90 15.40
N TYR A 279 0.93 -7.18 16.43
CA TYR A 279 1.72 -7.73 17.51
C TYR A 279 0.83 -8.42 18.54
N LEU A 280 1.29 -9.55 19.07
CA LEU A 280 0.70 -10.16 20.25
C LEU A 280 0.77 -9.15 21.40
N HIS A 281 -0.33 -8.99 22.11
CA HIS A 281 -0.47 -7.96 23.12
C HIS A 281 -1.28 -8.46 24.31
N SER A 282 -0.85 -8.12 25.52
CA SER A 282 -1.60 -8.42 26.74
C SER A 282 -1.56 -7.23 27.70
N HIS A 283 -2.70 -6.89 28.29
CA HIS A 283 -2.83 -5.76 29.21
C HIS A 283 -3.77 -6.13 30.37
N ASN A 284 -3.75 -5.38 31.46
CA ASN A 284 -4.50 -5.70 32.69
C ASN A 284 -6.01 -5.38 32.57
N LEU A 285 -6.68 -5.96 31.58
CA LEU A 285 -8.13 -5.99 31.44
C LEU A 285 -8.54 -7.44 31.20
N THR A 286 -9.73 -7.81 31.68
CA THR A 286 -10.25 -9.18 31.61
C THR A 286 -11.37 -9.31 30.59
N TYR A 287 -11.59 -10.49 30.04
CA TYR A 287 -12.76 -10.76 29.20
C TYR A 287 -14.07 -10.51 29.99
N PRO A 288 -15.14 -10.05 29.32
CA PRO A 288 -16.44 -9.86 29.97
C PRO A 288 -16.97 -11.22 30.45
N GLY A 289 -17.57 -11.27 31.65
CA GLY A 289 -17.95 -12.53 32.33
C GLY A 289 -19.00 -13.41 31.65
N ARG A 290 -19.50 -13.04 30.46
CA ARG A 290 -20.33 -13.93 29.62
C ARG A 290 -19.49 -14.86 28.75
N ALA A 291 -18.22 -14.52 28.48
CA ALA A 291 -17.36 -15.28 27.59
C ALA A 291 -16.63 -16.41 28.32
N GLU A 292 -16.38 -16.25 29.62
CA GLU A 292 -15.68 -17.24 30.43
C GLU A 292 -16.13 -17.12 31.89
N THR A 293 -16.28 -18.26 32.56
CA THR A 293 -16.68 -18.33 33.98
C THR A 293 -15.62 -17.70 34.90
N LYS A 294 -14.35 -17.73 34.46
CA LYS A 294 -13.21 -17.08 35.13
C LYS A 294 -12.88 -15.77 34.42
N ARG A 295 -12.56 -14.71 35.17
CA ARG A 295 -12.15 -13.41 34.62
C ARG A 295 -10.70 -13.44 34.14
N TRP A 296 -10.45 -14.12 33.03
CA TRP A 296 -9.11 -14.20 32.45
C TRP A 296 -8.68 -12.91 31.76
N GLN A 297 -7.37 -12.66 31.75
CA GLN A 297 -6.77 -11.48 31.13
C GLN A 297 -6.87 -11.58 29.60
N GLN A 298 -7.18 -10.44 28.97
CA GLN A 298 -7.31 -10.34 27.53
C GLN A 298 -5.95 -10.46 26.84
N VAL A 299 -5.95 -11.20 25.74
CA VAL A 299 -4.84 -11.25 24.80
C VAL A 299 -5.36 -10.87 23.43
N THR A 300 -4.75 -9.84 22.83
CA THR A 300 -5.24 -9.21 21.61
C THR A 300 -4.12 -9.02 20.61
N GLY A 301 -4.51 -8.67 19.38
CA GLY A 301 -3.61 -8.15 18.38
C GLY A 301 -3.57 -6.64 18.43
N PHE A 302 -2.40 -6.06 18.71
CA PHE A 302 -2.21 -4.61 18.76
C PHE A 302 -1.29 -4.12 17.63
N ARG A 303 -1.62 -2.97 17.04
CA ARG A 303 -0.90 -2.47 15.85
C ARG A 303 0.35 -1.65 16.20
N ALA A 304 0.32 -0.91 17.30
CA ALA A 304 1.45 -0.10 17.70
C ALA A 304 2.47 -0.93 18.50
N LYS A 305 3.70 -0.43 18.55
CA LYS A 305 4.77 -1.00 19.39
C LYS A 305 4.60 -0.48 20.81
N ASP A 306 4.41 -1.38 21.75
CA ASP A 306 4.20 -1.08 23.16
C ASP A 306 4.93 -2.11 24.05
N HIS A 307 5.20 -1.75 25.30
CA HIS A 307 5.81 -2.61 26.31
C HIS A 307 4.96 -3.85 26.60
N ASN A 308 3.64 -3.74 26.43
CA ASN A 308 2.68 -4.84 26.54
C ASN A 308 2.76 -5.86 25.37
N ASN A 309 3.67 -5.64 24.40
CA ASN A 309 3.95 -6.60 23.33
C ASN A 309 5.12 -7.54 23.65
N PHE A 310 5.83 -7.32 24.76
CA PHE A 310 6.96 -8.16 25.13
C PHE A 310 6.49 -9.46 25.77
N PHE A 311 6.97 -10.59 25.26
CA PHE A 311 6.77 -11.91 25.84
C PHE A 311 8.12 -12.57 26.06
N ARG A 312 8.31 -13.13 27.25
CA ARG A 312 9.47 -13.96 27.56
C ARG A 312 9.18 -15.39 27.14
N ILE A 313 10.10 -16.00 26.41
CA ILE A 313 10.07 -17.42 26.09
C ILE A 313 10.55 -18.18 27.32
N LEU A 314 9.72 -19.07 27.85
CA LEU A 314 10.09 -19.96 28.96
C LEU A 314 10.13 -21.41 28.47
N PHE A 315 10.96 -22.20 29.14
CA PHE A 315 11.00 -23.64 29.01
C PHE A 315 9.62 -24.28 29.24
N PRO A 316 9.35 -25.46 28.64
CA PRO A 316 8.21 -26.26 29.02
C PRO A 316 8.24 -26.59 30.52
N GLU A 317 7.09 -26.98 31.07
CA GLU A 317 6.98 -27.16 32.52
C GLU A 317 7.68 -28.42 33.01
N GLU A 318 7.61 -29.48 32.21
CA GLU A 318 8.23 -30.79 32.47
C GLU A 318 9.60 -30.89 31.79
N ASP A 319 10.34 -29.79 31.74
CA ASP A 319 11.67 -29.81 31.15
C ASP A 319 12.67 -30.50 32.11
N PRO A 320 13.34 -31.60 31.68
CA PRO A 320 14.29 -32.31 32.54
C PRO A 320 15.52 -31.47 32.90
N GLU A 321 15.79 -30.38 32.18
CA GLU A 321 16.92 -29.48 32.43
C GLU A 321 16.61 -28.40 33.46
N LEU A 322 15.33 -28.19 33.81
CA LEU A 322 14.92 -27.32 34.90
C LEU A 322 15.14 -28.03 36.24
N ARG A 323 16.12 -27.54 37.03
CA ARG A 323 16.29 -27.96 38.44
C ARG A 323 15.61 -26.93 39.35
N ASP A 324 14.63 -27.38 40.13
CA ASP A 324 13.82 -26.52 41.02
C ASP A 324 13.18 -25.31 40.29
N GLY A 325 12.84 -25.49 39.00
CA GLY A 325 12.26 -24.42 38.16
C GLY A 325 13.28 -23.41 37.60
N PHE A 326 14.58 -23.62 37.82
CA PHE A 326 15.65 -22.77 37.32
C PHE A 326 16.56 -23.54 36.35
N TYR A 327 16.87 -22.89 35.24
CA TYR A 327 17.86 -23.37 34.27
C TYR A 327 19.24 -22.76 34.62
N GLY A 328 20.23 -23.62 34.87
CA GLY A 328 21.58 -23.22 35.29
C GLY A 328 22.65 -23.36 34.22
N GLY A 329 22.28 -23.80 33.01
CA GLY A 329 23.21 -24.02 31.89
C GLY A 329 23.51 -22.78 31.04
N PRO A 330 24.32 -22.91 29.98
CA PRO A 330 24.51 -21.85 28.98
C PRO A 330 23.21 -21.59 28.20
N PRO A 331 23.00 -20.39 27.60
CA PRO A 331 21.78 -20.08 26.86
C PRO A 331 21.45 -21.12 25.79
N GLU A 332 20.27 -21.72 25.91
CA GLU A 332 19.77 -22.72 24.96
C GLU A 332 18.89 -22.06 23.89
N LEU A 333 19.15 -22.38 22.62
CA LEU A 333 18.43 -21.83 21.47
C LEU A 333 17.10 -22.56 21.27
N VAL A 334 16.06 -21.82 20.87
CA VAL A 334 14.74 -22.37 20.52
C VAL A 334 14.79 -22.86 19.08
N GLY A 335 14.63 -24.17 18.91
CA GLY A 335 14.59 -24.88 17.63
C GLY A 335 13.18 -25.10 17.09
N HIS A 336 13.12 -25.69 15.89
CA HIS A 336 11.86 -26.08 15.28
C HIS A 336 11.30 -27.35 15.94
N GLY A 337 10.06 -27.29 16.42
CA GLY A 337 9.39 -28.41 17.09
C GLY A 337 9.42 -28.32 18.62
N ASP A 338 10.16 -27.36 19.16
CA ASP A 338 10.31 -27.19 20.61
C ASP A 338 9.04 -26.63 21.26
N TRP A 339 8.78 -27.09 22.47
CA TRP A 339 7.68 -26.59 23.29
C TRP A 339 8.14 -25.33 24.02
N VAL A 340 7.28 -24.30 24.00
CA VAL A 340 7.55 -23.02 24.64
C VAL A 340 6.34 -22.54 25.43
N ARG A 341 6.61 -21.84 26.54
CA ARG A 341 5.59 -21.07 27.26
C ARG A 341 5.84 -19.59 27.06
N LEU A 342 4.77 -18.84 26.77
CA LEU A 342 4.83 -17.40 26.54
C LEU A 342 4.41 -16.66 27.81
N HIS A 343 5.37 -16.01 28.45
CA HIS A 343 5.15 -15.25 29.68
C HIS A 343 5.16 -13.75 29.43
N HIS A 344 4.08 -13.08 29.80
CA HIS A 344 3.97 -11.63 29.73
C HIS A 344 4.53 -10.99 31.01
N PRO A 345 5.71 -10.34 30.97
CA PRO A 345 6.41 -9.88 32.17
C PRO A 345 5.70 -8.74 32.88
N ALA A 346 4.99 -7.87 32.16
CA ALA A 346 4.34 -6.70 32.76
C ALA A 346 3.13 -7.07 33.62
N THR A 347 2.45 -8.18 33.33
CA THR A 347 1.31 -8.67 34.12
C THR A 347 1.56 -9.98 34.86
N GLY A 348 2.74 -10.58 34.72
CA GLY A 348 3.07 -11.86 35.34
C GLY A 348 2.18 -13.01 34.87
N ALA A 349 1.70 -12.94 33.62
CA ALA A 349 0.69 -13.85 33.11
C ALA A 349 1.25 -14.78 32.02
N LEU A 350 0.83 -16.04 32.06
CA LEU A 350 1.13 -17.03 31.03
C LEU A 350 0.00 -17.10 30.01
N LEU A 351 0.38 -17.12 28.74
CA LEU A 351 -0.56 -17.36 27.65
C LEU A 351 -1.12 -18.78 27.74
N SER A 352 -2.44 -18.91 27.58
CA SER A 352 -3.17 -20.17 27.62
C SER A 352 -4.33 -20.18 26.62
N CYS A 353 -4.89 -21.35 26.37
CA CYS A 353 -6.04 -21.54 25.48
C CYS A 353 -7.18 -22.22 26.24
N SER A 354 -8.35 -21.62 26.22
CA SER A 354 -9.54 -22.18 26.86
C SER A 354 -10.10 -23.36 26.07
N LYS A 355 -10.87 -24.22 26.73
CA LYS A 355 -11.75 -25.18 26.05
C LYS A 355 -12.99 -24.50 25.45
N ASN A 356 -13.33 -23.30 25.94
CA ASN A 356 -14.47 -22.51 25.47
C ASN A 356 -14.18 -21.86 24.11
N LYS A 357 -15.24 -21.68 23.32
CA LYS A 357 -15.16 -21.01 22.02
C LYS A 357 -14.95 -19.50 22.17
N SER A 358 -14.24 -18.91 21.21
CA SER A 358 -14.01 -17.47 21.16
C SER A 358 -15.32 -16.69 20.98
N PHE A 359 -15.36 -15.47 21.52
CA PHE A 359 -16.54 -14.60 21.52
C PHE A 359 -16.97 -14.16 20.12
N VAL A 360 -16.00 -13.86 19.25
CA VAL A 360 -16.29 -13.33 17.90
C VAL A 360 -16.41 -14.46 16.88
N THR A 361 -15.65 -15.54 17.06
CA THR A 361 -15.64 -16.69 16.14
C THR A 361 -15.83 -17.99 16.92
N THR A 362 -16.92 -18.69 16.64
CA THR A 362 -17.25 -19.97 17.31
C THR A 362 -16.45 -21.15 16.76
N LYS A 363 -15.68 -20.95 15.68
CA LYS A 363 -14.84 -22.00 15.08
C LYS A 363 -13.63 -22.34 15.94
N HIS A 364 -13.06 -21.35 16.62
CA HIS A 364 -11.82 -21.49 17.38
C HIS A 364 -12.05 -21.24 18.86
N ASN A 365 -11.12 -21.74 19.67
CA ASN A 365 -11.15 -21.57 21.11
C ASN A 365 -10.63 -20.18 21.51
N LEU A 366 -10.99 -19.74 22.72
CA LEU A 366 -10.54 -18.46 23.25
C LEU A 366 -9.09 -18.55 23.75
N VAL A 367 -8.24 -17.63 23.31
CA VAL A 367 -6.90 -17.45 23.85
C VAL A 367 -6.94 -16.39 24.94
N TYR A 368 -6.30 -16.65 26.07
CA TYR A 368 -6.30 -15.77 27.23
C TYR A 368 -4.94 -15.79 27.93
N ALA A 369 -4.71 -14.86 28.85
CA ALA A 369 -3.57 -14.91 29.75
C ALA A 369 -4.04 -15.16 31.19
N ARG A 370 -3.38 -16.08 31.89
CA ARG A 370 -3.63 -16.36 33.31
C ARG A 370 -2.47 -15.83 34.15
N PRO A 371 -2.73 -15.09 35.24
CA PRO A 371 -1.69 -14.77 36.20
C PRO A 371 -1.12 -16.07 36.77
N VAL A 372 0.20 -16.22 36.77
CA VAL A 372 0.86 -17.40 37.34
C VAL A 372 1.95 -16.95 38.28
N ASN A 373 1.99 -17.56 39.46
CA ASN A 373 3.13 -17.40 40.35
C ASN A 373 4.19 -18.41 39.90
N LEU A 374 5.23 -17.94 39.21
CA LEU A 374 6.29 -18.81 38.65
C LEU A 374 7.06 -19.61 39.71
N THR A 375 6.83 -19.35 41.01
CA THR A 375 7.40 -20.07 42.14
C THR A 375 6.51 -21.19 42.69
N GLN A 376 5.32 -21.42 42.14
CA GLN A 376 4.39 -22.46 42.59
C GLN A 376 4.06 -23.42 41.44
N THR A 377 4.15 -24.72 41.70
CA THR A 377 3.63 -25.78 40.82
C THR A 377 2.12 -25.62 40.67
N PRO A 378 1.58 -25.57 39.44
CA PRO A 378 0.14 -25.41 39.21
C PRO A 378 -0.65 -26.66 39.63
N ALA A 379 -1.93 -26.47 39.93
CA ALA A 379 -2.85 -27.54 40.31
C ALA A 379 -3.24 -28.43 39.09
N GLU A 380 -3.60 -29.70 39.34
CA GLU A 380 -3.86 -30.73 38.30
C GLU A 380 -4.88 -30.33 37.21
N ASP A 381 -5.83 -29.44 37.51
CA ASP A 381 -6.81 -28.94 36.52
C ASP A 381 -6.17 -28.04 35.42
N ASP A 382 -5.04 -27.38 35.72
CA ASP A 382 -4.36 -26.42 34.83
C ASP A 382 -3.51 -27.10 33.74
N GLN A 383 -3.14 -28.38 33.92
CA GLN A 383 -2.29 -29.11 32.97
C GLN A 383 -3.02 -29.46 31.66
N SER A 384 -4.36 -29.59 31.71
CA SER A 384 -5.16 -29.98 30.54
C SER A 384 -5.45 -28.86 29.53
N GLU A 385 -5.04 -27.62 29.82
CA GLU A 385 -5.28 -26.42 28.99
C GLU A 385 -4.01 -25.85 28.33
N LEU A 386 -2.84 -26.39 28.68
CA LEU A 386 -1.55 -26.07 28.06
C LEU A 386 -1.39 -26.88 26.77
N PHE A 387 -1.73 -26.26 25.63
CA PHE A 387 -1.48 -26.73 24.26
C PHE A 387 -1.61 -28.25 24.01
N GLY A 388 -2.76 -28.83 24.34
CA GLY A 388 -3.21 -30.10 23.78
C GLY A 388 -3.78 -29.91 22.37
N GLY A 389 -2.92 -29.77 21.35
CA GLY A 389 -3.33 -29.68 19.95
C GLY A 389 -2.44 -30.55 19.06
N GLN A 390 -3.02 -31.56 18.41
CA GLN A 390 -2.38 -32.30 17.32
C GLN A 390 -1.88 -31.35 16.21
N PRO A 391 -0.82 -31.72 15.47
CA PRO A 391 -0.18 -30.83 14.51
C PRO A 391 -1.16 -30.40 13.42
N ALA A 392 -1.54 -29.12 13.43
CA ALA A 392 -2.09 -28.50 12.25
C ALA A 392 -0.94 -28.29 11.27
N THR A 393 -1.00 -28.98 10.14
CA THR A 393 -0.12 -28.77 8.99
C THR A 393 -0.25 -27.33 8.49
N SER A 394 0.58 -26.43 8.99
CA SER A 394 0.91 -25.19 8.32
C SER A 394 2.41 -24.95 8.44
N SER A 395 3.08 -25.13 7.32
CA SER A 395 4.52 -24.89 7.17
C SER A 395 4.84 -23.42 7.47
N ALA A 396 5.43 -23.16 8.63
CA ALA A 396 6.13 -21.91 8.89
C ALA A 396 7.49 -21.98 8.19
N SER A 397 7.58 -21.39 6.99
CA SER A 397 8.85 -21.23 6.28
C SER A 397 9.69 -20.15 6.97
N VAL A 398 10.81 -20.55 7.57
CA VAL A 398 11.88 -19.63 7.96
C VAL A 398 12.60 -19.20 6.67
N LEU A 399 12.42 -17.95 6.26
CA LEU A 399 13.19 -17.38 5.14
C LEU A 399 14.64 -17.19 5.60
N GLN A 400 15.56 -17.87 4.93
CA GLN A 400 17.00 -17.60 5.04
C GLN A 400 17.32 -16.17 4.56
N PRO A 401 18.36 -15.52 5.10
CA PRO A 401 18.82 -14.22 4.62
C PRO A 401 19.39 -14.34 3.18
N PRO A 402 19.31 -13.27 2.37
CA PRO A 402 19.79 -13.31 0.99
C PRO A 402 21.32 -13.39 0.95
N HIS A 403 21.86 -14.44 0.33
CA HIS A 403 23.26 -14.46 -0.09
C HIS A 403 23.46 -13.62 -1.37
N PRO A 404 24.64 -13.02 -1.55
CA PRO A 404 24.93 -12.14 -2.68
C PRO A 404 25.00 -12.90 -4.00
N TYR A 405 24.47 -12.24 -5.04
CA TYR A 405 24.42 -12.64 -6.45
C TYR A 405 25.52 -13.60 -6.92
N THR A 406 25.10 -14.78 -7.37
CA THR A 406 25.81 -15.58 -8.38
C THR A 406 24.79 -16.11 -9.40
N LEU A 407 25.06 -15.91 -10.69
CA LEU A 407 24.20 -16.24 -11.82
C LEU A 407 23.99 -17.76 -11.96
N PRO A 408 22.80 -18.25 -12.38
CA PRO A 408 22.54 -19.68 -12.48
C PRO A 408 22.93 -20.26 -13.85
N SER A 409 23.57 -21.43 -13.85
CA SER A 409 23.59 -22.37 -14.98
C SER A 409 22.44 -23.40 -14.83
N PRO A 410 21.79 -23.85 -15.92
CA PRO A 410 20.53 -24.57 -15.84
C PRO A 410 20.75 -26.09 -15.70
N SER A 411 19.99 -26.72 -14.81
CA SER A 411 19.67 -28.14 -14.93
C SER A 411 18.20 -28.37 -14.57
N LEU A 412 17.55 -29.16 -15.41
CA LEU A 412 16.12 -29.45 -15.50
C LEU A 412 15.65 -30.50 -14.47
N SER A 413 14.32 -30.53 -14.30
CA SER A 413 13.45 -31.70 -13.98
C SER A 413 12.78 -31.74 -12.57
N PRO A 414 11.63 -32.44 -12.38
CA PRO A 414 10.30 -31.81 -12.24
C PRO A 414 9.42 -32.37 -11.08
N TYR A 415 8.19 -31.85 -10.95
CA TYR A 415 7.02 -32.33 -10.16
C TYR A 415 7.06 -32.08 -8.64
N CYS A 416 5.97 -31.82 -7.90
CA CYS A 416 4.52 -31.97 -8.17
C CYS A 416 3.69 -31.12 -7.17
N CYS A 417 2.47 -30.76 -7.62
CA CYS A 417 1.23 -30.35 -6.92
C CYS A 417 1.26 -29.55 -5.61
#